data_AF-A0A534XMT7-F1
#
_entry.id   AF-A0A534XMT7-F1
#
_cell.length_a   1.000
_cell.length_b   1.000
_cell.length_c   1.000
_cell.angle_alpha   90.00
_cell.angle_beta   90.00
_cell.angle_gamma   90.00
#
_symmetry.space_group_name_H-M   'P 1'
#
loop_
_entity.id
_entity.type
_entity.pdbx_description
1 polymer ?
#
loop_
_entity_poly.entity_id
_entity_poly.type
_entity_poly.pdbx_seq_one_letter_code
_entity_poly.pdbx_strand_id
1 'polypeptide(L)'
;MHVPPHAPGCRSMKSMTRIRARLALAVVSALVLLTTRPATAISVVALSPTRLGIAPKDTAVTITFDGPVNHASITADSFRVFGKQSGTATGSFTFSPDDTAVTLTPTRPFMAGEVVHLNLSHDVKGADASSLRSAGYTYQFRIATTPSSRSFTRIQNFSNRDNPGVNTHLYGAMAGDVNGDGFTSPP
;
A
#
# COMPACT_ATOMS: atom_id res chain seq x y z
N MET A 1 35.72 -11.76 -103.53
CA MET A 1 36.47 -12.12 -102.32
C MET A 1 35.56 -11.88 -101.13
N HIS A 2 34.83 -12.88 -100.65
CA HIS A 2 34.12 -12.77 -99.37
C HIS A 2 33.95 -14.16 -98.75
N VAL A 3 34.43 -14.27 -97.53
CA VAL A 3 34.65 -15.46 -96.71
C VAL A 3 33.39 -15.72 -95.86
N PRO A 4 33.01 -16.99 -95.55
CA PRO A 4 31.91 -17.33 -94.64
C PRO A 4 32.43 -17.59 -93.19
N PRO A 5 31.66 -18.21 -92.28
CA PRO A 5 30.62 -17.66 -91.40
C PRO A 5 31.05 -17.67 -89.91
N HIS A 6 30.28 -17.08 -88.98
CA HIS A 6 30.42 -17.39 -87.55
C HIS A 6 29.10 -17.58 -86.83
N ALA A 7 29.06 -18.70 -86.10
CA ALA A 7 27.97 -19.24 -85.29
C ALA A 7 27.78 -18.48 -83.97
N PRO A 8 26.68 -18.72 -83.23
CA PRO A 8 26.24 -17.87 -82.13
C PRO A 8 27.00 -18.15 -80.82
N GLY A 9 27.50 -17.09 -80.20
CA GLY A 9 28.12 -17.11 -78.88
C GLY A 9 27.08 -17.20 -77.76
N CYS A 10 27.06 -18.35 -77.08
CA CYS A 10 26.44 -18.54 -75.78
C CYS A 10 27.12 -17.61 -74.75
N ARG A 11 26.35 -16.70 -74.11
CA ARG A 11 26.83 -15.92 -72.96
C ARG A 11 26.04 -16.32 -71.71
N SER A 12 26.78 -16.93 -70.80
CA SER A 12 26.36 -17.43 -69.49
C SER A 12 26.16 -16.32 -68.46
N MET A 13 25.09 -16.47 -67.67
CA MET A 13 24.86 -16.11 -66.25
C MET A 13 25.37 -14.75 -65.70
N LYS A 14 24.47 -14.03 -64.98
CA LYS A 14 24.54 -13.91 -63.50
C LYS A 14 23.42 -13.01 -62.92
N SER A 15 22.65 -13.62 -62.01
CA SER A 15 22.22 -13.04 -60.72
C SER A 15 21.30 -11.80 -60.73
N MET A 16 19.98 -12.01 -60.78
CA MET A 16 18.96 -11.01 -60.41
C MET A 16 18.22 -11.31 -59.10
N THR A 17 18.72 -12.21 -58.24
CA THR A 17 17.98 -12.70 -57.05
C THR A 17 18.33 -11.97 -55.74
N ARG A 18 18.78 -10.71 -55.74
CA ARG A 18 19.17 -10.01 -54.49
C ARG A 18 18.48 -8.67 -54.23
N ILE A 19 17.27 -8.43 -54.76
CA ILE A 19 16.57 -7.15 -54.54
C ILE A 19 15.15 -7.31 -53.94
N ARG A 20 14.66 -8.53 -53.66
CA ARG A 20 13.34 -8.74 -53.02
C ARG A 20 13.38 -9.13 -51.54
N ALA A 21 14.56 -9.17 -50.91
CA ALA A 21 14.70 -9.65 -49.53
C ALA A 21 14.95 -8.55 -48.48
N ARG A 22 14.77 -7.27 -48.82
CA ARG A 22 14.95 -6.14 -47.87
C ARG A 22 13.72 -5.23 -47.73
N LEU A 23 12.59 -5.59 -48.35
CA LEU A 23 11.36 -4.81 -48.28
C LEU A 23 10.21 -5.51 -47.53
N ALA A 24 10.48 -6.67 -46.93
CA ALA A 24 9.53 -7.38 -46.06
C ALA A 24 9.88 -7.27 -44.56
N LEU A 25 10.87 -6.43 -44.21
CA LEU A 25 11.27 -6.17 -42.81
C LEU A 25 11.08 -4.69 -42.41
N ALA A 26 10.47 -3.88 -43.28
CA ALA A 26 10.23 -2.46 -43.01
C ALA A 26 8.75 -2.13 -42.76
N VAL A 27 7.85 -3.11 -42.88
CA VAL A 27 6.39 -2.92 -42.70
C VAL A 27 5.88 -3.54 -41.38
N VAL A 28 6.68 -4.35 -40.69
CA VAL A 28 6.30 -4.90 -39.35
C VAL A 28 6.64 -3.93 -38.21
N SER A 29 7.45 -2.89 -38.45
CA SER A 29 7.91 -1.95 -37.41
C SER A 29 7.01 -0.72 -37.24
N ALA A 30 5.85 -0.65 -37.92
CA ALA A 30 5.04 0.57 -38.02
C ALA A 30 3.67 0.52 -37.31
N LEU A 31 3.32 -0.54 -36.56
CA LEU A 31 2.03 -0.56 -35.86
C LEU A 31 2.06 -1.32 -34.53
N VAL A 32 2.93 -0.89 -33.62
CA VAL A 32 2.70 -1.05 -32.18
C VAL A 32 3.20 0.22 -31.48
N LEU A 33 2.56 1.36 -31.73
CA LEU A 33 2.55 2.43 -30.74
C LEU A 33 1.61 1.94 -29.63
N LEU A 34 2.14 1.16 -28.68
CA LEU A 34 1.49 1.04 -27.38
C LEU A 34 1.47 2.45 -26.81
N THR A 35 0.34 3.13 -26.90
CA THR A 35 0.11 4.34 -26.13
C THR A 35 0.08 3.90 -24.67
N THR A 36 1.23 3.95 -23.99
CA THR A 36 1.27 3.89 -22.54
C THR A 36 0.58 5.16 -22.06
N ARG A 37 -0.74 5.07 -21.82
CA ARG A 37 -1.41 6.07 -20.99
C ARG A 37 -0.62 6.12 -19.70
N PRO A 38 -0.13 7.28 -19.24
CA PRO A 38 0.30 7.37 -17.85
C PRO A 38 -0.86 6.88 -17.01
N ALA A 39 -0.69 5.71 -16.37
CA ALA A 39 -1.65 5.23 -15.41
C ALA A 39 -1.66 6.28 -14.30
N THR A 40 -2.73 7.07 -14.23
CA THR A 40 -2.97 7.98 -13.12
C THR A 40 -2.95 7.13 -11.86
N ALA A 41 -2.02 7.41 -10.95
CA ALA A 41 -1.89 6.66 -9.72
C ALA A 41 -3.21 6.74 -8.95
N ILE A 42 -3.75 5.58 -8.55
CA ILE A 42 -4.88 5.54 -7.61
C ILE A 42 -4.48 6.31 -6.34
N SER A 43 -5.40 7.09 -5.81
CA SER A 43 -5.16 7.98 -4.67
C SER A 43 -6.26 7.88 -3.63
N VAL A 44 -5.93 8.23 -2.39
CA VAL A 44 -6.88 8.23 -1.27
C VAL A 44 -7.60 9.56 -1.22
N VAL A 45 -8.93 9.54 -1.29
CA VAL A 45 -9.79 10.74 -1.29
C VAL A 45 -10.57 10.94 0.01
N ALA A 46 -10.85 9.87 0.76
CA ALA A 46 -11.55 9.97 2.03
C ALA A 46 -11.08 8.91 3.04
N LEU A 47 -11.22 9.26 4.32
CA LEU A 47 -10.81 8.46 5.47
C LEU A 47 -11.93 8.42 6.51
N SER A 48 -12.25 7.23 6.99
CA SER A 48 -13.07 7.05 8.18
C SER A 48 -12.37 6.04 9.10
N PRO A 49 -12.01 6.39 10.34
CA PRO A 49 -12.09 7.71 10.94
C PRO A 49 -11.25 8.77 10.22
N THR A 50 -11.60 10.05 10.40
CA THR A 50 -10.85 11.15 9.80
C THR A 50 -9.44 11.23 10.37
N ARG A 51 -8.49 11.73 9.57
CA ARG A 51 -7.11 11.98 10.01
C ARG A 51 -7.08 12.85 11.28
N LEU A 52 -6.35 12.38 12.29
CA LEU A 52 -6.26 12.99 13.63
C LEU A 52 -7.62 13.13 14.36
N GLY A 53 -8.66 12.44 13.88
CA GLY A 53 -9.98 12.41 14.50
C GLY A 53 -10.04 11.53 15.74
N ILE A 54 -11.20 11.54 16.38
CA ILE A 54 -11.53 10.67 17.52
C ILE A 54 -12.61 9.68 17.07
N ALA A 55 -12.43 8.41 17.43
CA ALA A 55 -13.34 7.32 17.07
C ALA A 55 -13.64 6.42 18.28
N PRO A 56 -14.77 5.69 18.29
CA PRO A 56 -15.06 4.71 19.33
C PRO A 56 -14.13 3.49 19.22
N LYS A 57 -14.04 2.70 20.29
CA LYS A 57 -13.12 1.55 20.40
C LYS A 57 -13.40 0.42 19.41
N ASP A 58 -14.62 0.30 18.93
CA ASP A 58 -15.13 -0.70 17.99
C ASP A 58 -15.22 -0.16 16.56
N THR A 59 -14.58 0.97 16.27
CA THR A 59 -14.60 1.57 14.94
C THR A 59 -14.02 0.62 13.89
N ALA A 60 -14.73 0.50 12.78
CA ALA A 60 -14.14 0.02 11.54
C ALA A 60 -13.24 1.11 10.93
N VAL A 61 -12.34 0.70 10.04
CA VAL A 61 -11.41 1.60 9.34
C VAL A 61 -11.65 1.50 7.84
N THR A 62 -12.19 2.57 7.26
CA THR A 62 -12.55 2.68 5.84
C THR A 62 -11.66 3.68 5.12
N ILE A 63 -11.13 3.28 3.97
CA ILE A 63 -10.40 4.13 3.03
C ILE A 63 -11.17 4.18 1.73
N THR A 64 -11.43 5.40 1.26
CA THR A 64 -12.03 5.64 -0.05
C THR A 64 -10.98 6.16 -1.01
N PHE A 65 -10.92 5.57 -2.19
CA PHE A 65 -10.01 5.89 -3.28
C PHE A 65 -10.74 6.68 -4.39
N ASP A 66 -9.99 7.32 -5.27
CA ASP A 66 -10.50 8.04 -6.45
C ASP A 66 -10.98 7.12 -7.59
N GLY A 67 -10.80 5.80 -7.45
CA GLY A 67 -11.28 4.80 -8.39
C GLY A 67 -11.37 3.40 -7.79
N PRO A 68 -11.94 2.43 -8.55
CA PRO A 68 -12.10 1.05 -8.11
C PRO A 68 -10.75 0.39 -7.76
N VAL A 69 -10.69 -0.33 -6.65
CA VAL A 69 -9.50 -1.04 -6.18
C VAL A 69 -9.45 -2.48 -6.69
N ASN A 70 -8.25 -2.99 -6.93
CA ASN A 70 -8.07 -4.42 -7.17
C ASN A 70 -8.08 -5.17 -5.83
N HIS A 71 -9.10 -6.00 -5.60
CA HIS A 71 -9.28 -6.75 -4.36
C HIS A 71 -8.09 -7.64 -4.01
N ALA A 72 -7.44 -8.25 -5.01
CA ALA A 72 -6.28 -9.12 -4.79
C ALA A 72 -5.04 -8.35 -4.28
N SER A 73 -5.01 -7.03 -4.49
CA SER A 73 -3.96 -6.16 -3.95
C SER A 73 -4.20 -5.75 -2.50
N ILE A 74 -5.38 -6.03 -1.92
CA ILE A 74 -5.72 -5.73 -0.54
C ILE A 74 -5.51 -6.97 0.32
N THR A 75 -4.45 -6.95 1.12
CA THR A 75 -4.06 -8.03 2.02
C THR A 75 -3.68 -7.46 3.38
N ALA A 76 -3.44 -8.32 4.37
CA ALA A 76 -2.89 -7.90 5.65
C ALA A 76 -1.50 -7.24 5.55
N ASP A 77 -0.80 -7.41 4.41
CA ASP A 77 0.49 -6.78 4.15
C ASP A 77 0.38 -5.43 3.45
N SER A 78 -0.62 -5.25 2.58
CA SER A 78 -0.81 -3.99 1.87
C SER A 78 -1.72 -3.01 2.60
N PHE A 79 -2.59 -3.49 3.49
CA PHE A 79 -3.47 -2.68 4.32
C PHE A 79 -3.26 -3.05 5.79
N ARG A 80 -2.40 -2.29 6.46
CA ARG A 80 -1.99 -2.55 7.85
C ARG A 80 -2.61 -1.52 8.78
N VAL A 81 -3.32 -1.98 9.80
CA VAL A 81 -3.86 -1.14 10.88
C VAL A 81 -3.32 -1.66 12.20
N PHE A 82 -2.84 -0.77 13.06
CA PHE A 82 -2.33 -1.15 14.37
C PHE A 82 -2.55 -0.04 15.40
N GLY A 83 -3.05 -0.44 16.57
CA GLY A 83 -3.12 0.40 17.75
C GLY A 83 -1.77 0.42 18.46
N LYS A 84 -1.41 1.56 19.05
CA LYS A 84 -0.16 1.70 19.84
C LYS A 84 -0.12 0.74 21.03
N GLN A 85 -1.28 0.41 21.60
CA GLN A 85 -1.42 -0.46 22.77
C GLN A 85 -1.99 -1.83 22.38
N SER A 86 -3.03 -1.85 21.52
CA SER A 86 -3.68 -3.10 21.10
C SER A 86 -2.86 -3.92 20.11
N GLY A 87 -1.81 -3.34 19.52
CA GLY A 87 -1.04 -3.97 18.45
C GLY A 87 -1.82 -4.05 17.13
N THR A 88 -1.45 -5.02 16.28
CA THR A 88 -2.03 -5.20 14.95
C THR A 88 -3.52 -5.54 15.01
N ALA A 89 -4.35 -4.75 14.31
CA ALA A 89 -5.76 -5.02 14.11
C ALA A 89 -5.93 -6.02 12.95
N THR A 90 -6.43 -7.22 13.27
CA THR A 90 -6.79 -8.23 12.28
C THR A 90 -8.30 -8.29 12.09
N GLY A 91 -8.76 -8.59 10.88
CA GLY A 91 -10.18 -8.59 10.57
C GLY A 91 -10.49 -8.88 9.11
N SER A 92 -11.79 -8.82 8.78
CA SER A 92 -12.25 -8.95 7.41
C SER A 92 -12.12 -7.62 6.66
N PHE A 93 -11.80 -7.72 5.37
CA PHE A 93 -11.93 -6.63 4.42
C PHE A 93 -13.27 -6.74 3.71
N THR A 94 -13.97 -5.62 3.60
CA THR A 94 -15.17 -5.49 2.77
C THR A 94 -15.01 -4.32 1.81
N PHE A 95 -15.69 -4.40 0.68
CA PHE A 95 -15.61 -3.43 -0.41
C PHE A 95 -16.99 -2.79 -0.62
N SER A 96 -17.00 -1.51 -1.00
CA SER A 96 -18.23 -0.85 -1.44
C SER A 96 -18.71 -1.43 -2.78
N PRO A 97 -19.98 -1.23 -3.17
CA PRO A 97 -20.52 -1.80 -4.42
C PRO A 97 -19.78 -1.36 -5.71
N ASP A 98 -19.12 -0.20 -5.67
CA ASP A 98 -18.33 0.39 -6.75
C ASP A 98 -16.82 0.13 -6.58
N ASP A 99 -16.42 -0.66 -5.58
CA ASP A 99 -15.04 -1.01 -5.25
C ASP A 99 -14.13 0.19 -4.95
N THR A 100 -14.68 1.37 -4.68
CA THR A 100 -13.89 2.57 -4.37
C THR A 100 -13.55 2.67 -2.89
N ALA A 101 -14.25 1.96 -2.00
CA ALA A 101 -13.98 1.98 -0.57
C ALA A 101 -13.65 0.59 -0.02
N VAL A 102 -12.59 0.52 0.78
CA VAL A 102 -12.13 -0.69 1.48
C VAL A 102 -12.30 -0.47 2.97
N THR A 103 -13.00 -1.38 3.64
CA THR A 103 -13.24 -1.34 5.10
C THR A 103 -12.61 -2.53 5.78
N LEU A 104 -11.71 -2.29 6.74
CA LEU A 104 -11.26 -3.28 7.71
C LEU A 104 -12.16 -3.22 8.94
N THR A 105 -12.75 -4.36 9.31
CA THR A 105 -13.50 -4.50 10.58
C THR A 105 -12.66 -5.31 11.58
N PRO A 106 -12.04 -4.67 12.59
CA PRO A 106 -11.23 -5.37 13.58
C PRO A 106 -12.04 -6.43 14.34
N THR A 107 -11.46 -7.62 14.51
CA THR A 107 -12.06 -8.70 15.32
C THR A 107 -12.00 -8.41 16.82
N ARG A 108 -11.05 -7.58 17.24
CA ARG A 108 -10.87 -7.12 18.62
C ARG A 108 -10.97 -5.60 18.67
N PRO A 109 -11.69 -5.02 19.66
CA PRO A 109 -11.72 -3.59 19.86
C PRO A 109 -10.33 -3.01 20.16
N PHE A 110 -10.13 -1.75 19.80
CA PHE A 110 -9.00 -0.94 20.22
C PHE A 110 -9.10 -0.56 21.72
N MET A 111 -7.98 -0.15 22.31
CA MET A 111 -7.85 0.36 23.67
C MET A 111 -8.24 1.84 23.78
N ALA A 112 -8.91 2.20 24.87
CA ALA A 112 -9.33 3.56 25.12
C ALA A 112 -8.13 4.53 25.19
N GLY A 113 -8.18 5.62 24.42
CA GLY A 113 -7.14 6.67 24.43
C GLY A 113 -5.91 6.39 23.58
N GLU A 114 -5.82 5.20 22.97
CA GLU A 114 -4.69 4.85 22.11
C GLU A 114 -4.70 5.60 20.78
N VAL A 115 -3.52 5.69 20.16
CA VAL A 115 -3.36 6.18 18.78
C VAL A 115 -3.33 4.96 17.88
N VAL A 116 -4.20 4.95 16.88
CA VAL A 116 -4.24 3.91 15.83
C VAL A 116 -3.59 4.47 14.58
N HIS A 117 -2.68 3.69 13.99
CA HIS A 117 -2.00 4.01 12.75
C HIS A 117 -2.51 3.09 11.65
N LEU A 118 -2.60 3.65 10.45
CA LEU A 118 -2.84 2.90 9.23
C LEU A 118 -1.69 3.14 8.26
N ASN A 119 -1.23 2.06 7.63
CA ASN A 119 -0.21 2.06 6.60
C ASN A 119 -0.72 1.27 5.38
N LEU A 120 -0.84 1.95 4.25
CA LEU A 120 -1.07 1.35 2.95
C LEU A 120 0.27 1.20 2.22
N SER A 121 0.58 -0.02 1.79
CA SER A 121 1.72 -0.27 0.92
C SER A 121 1.49 0.35 -0.47
N HIS A 122 2.59 0.71 -1.12
CA HIS A 122 2.64 1.03 -2.56
C HIS A 122 2.23 -0.15 -3.47
N ASP A 123 2.08 -1.35 -2.91
CA ASP A 123 1.56 -2.53 -3.59
C ASP A 123 0.05 -2.49 -3.85
N VAL A 124 -0.70 -1.60 -3.16
CA VAL A 124 -2.13 -1.37 -3.43
C VAL A 124 -2.29 -0.89 -4.88
N LYS A 125 -3.20 -1.55 -5.61
CA LYS A 125 -3.50 -1.26 -7.03
C LYS A 125 -4.95 -0.89 -7.24
N GLY A 126 -5.18 -0.02 -8.23
CA GLY A 126 -6.48 0.13 -8.86
C GLY A 126 -6.84 -1.08 -9.71
N ALA A 127 -8.13 -1.26 -9.99
CA ALA A 127 -8.64 -2.30 -10.89
C ALA A 127 -8.07 -2.16 -12.32
N ASP A 128 -7.67 -0.96 -12.70
CA ASP A 128 -6.98 -0.62 -13.96
C ASP A 128 -5.45 -0.88 -13.91
N ALA A 129 -4.96 -1.54 -12.87
CA ALA A 129 -3.54 -1.77 -12.57
C ALA A 129 -2.72 -0.50 -12.27
N SER A 130 -3.37 0.66 -12.10
CA SER A 130 -2.70 1.83 -11.54
C SER A 130 -2.15 1.52 -10.15
N SER A 131 -0.99 2.09 -9.83
CA SER A 131 -0.36 1.86 -8.52
C SER A 131 -0.61 3.03 -7.59
N LEU A 132 -0.77 2.75 -6.29
CA LEU A 132 -0.65 3.80 -5.28
C LEU A 132 0.73 4.47 -5.40
N ARG A 133 0.84 5.73 -4.98
CA ARG A 133 2.13 6.44 -4.97
C ARG A 133 3.23 5.60 -4.30
N SER A 134 4.48 5.72 -4.78
CA SER A 134 5.62 4.89 -4.34
C SER A 134 5.89 4.93 -2.84
N ALA A 135 5.57 6.04 -2.16
CA ALA A 135 5.72 6.19 -0.71
C ALA A 135 4.58 5.54 0.11
N GLY A 136 3.64 4.83 -0.52
CA GLY A 136 2.45 4.28 0.15
C GLY A 136 1.54 5.38 0.69
N TYR A 137 0.74 5.10 1.71
CA TYR A 137 -0.08 6.11 2.38
C TYR A 137 -0.18 5.81 3.87
N THR A 138 -0.11 6.84 4.71
CA THR A 138 -0.29 6.65 6.15
C THR A 138 -1.09 7.79 6.79
N TYR A 139 -1.85 7.42 7.81
CA TYR A 139 -2.47 8.36 8.73
C TYR A 139 -2.67 7.71 10.09
N GLN A 140 -3.11 8.53 11.03
CA GLN A 140 -3.46 8.09 12.38
C GLN A 140 -4.73 8.78 12.85
N PHE A 141 -5.40 8.16 13.81
CA PHE A 141 -6.52 8.72 14.56
C PHE A 141 -6.43 8.25 16.02
N ARG A 142 -7.30 8.76 16.89
CA ARG A 142 -7.31 8.44 18.32
C ARG A 142 -8.59 7.73 18.74
N ILE A 143 -8.48 6.79 19.67
CA ILE A 143 -9.65 6.17 20.29
C ILE A 143 -10.13 7.02 21.45
N ALA A 144 -11.45 7.21 21.52
CA ALA A 144 -12.09 7.94 22.60
C ALA A 144 -11.77 7.33 23.97
N THR A 145 -11.75 8.18 25.00
CA THR A 145 -11.69 7.75 26.39
C THR A 145 -13.02 8.05 27.06
N THR A 146 -13.42 7.23 28.03
CA THR A 146 -14.54 7.57 28.90
C THR A 146 -14.11 8.68 29.86
N PRO A 147 -14.89 9.77 29.99
CA PRO A 147 -14.64 10.77 31.01
C PRO A 147 -14.56 10.12 32.40
N SER A 148 -13.56 10.52 33.18
CA SER A 148 -13.40 10.10 34.57
C SER A 148 -13.33 11.35 35.45
N SER A 149 -13.81 11.22 36.69
CA SER A 149 -13.73 12.28 37.70
C SER A 149 -12.29 12.69 38.03
N ARG A 150 -11.29 11.89 37.61
CA ARG A 150 -9.85 12.09 37.90
C ARG A 150 -9.59 12.30 39.40
N SER A 151 -10.44 11.73 40.25
CA SER A 151 -10.28 11.76 41.70
C SER A 151 -9.31 10.66 42.10
N PHE A 152 -8.08 11.03 42.40
CA PHE A 152 -7.04 10.10 42.86
C PHE A 152 -6.85 10.25 44.37
N THR A 153 -6.98 9.14 45.10
CA THR A 153 -6.60 9.07 46.52
C THR A 153 -5.26 8.37 46.60
N ARG A 154 -4.24 9.02 47.18
CA ARG A 154 -2.95 8.37 47.40
C ARG A 154 -3.10 7.28 48.46
N ILE A 155 -3.16 6.03 48.04
CA ILE A 155 -3.26 4.86 48.94
C ILE A 155 -1.89 4.37 49.42
N GLN A 156 -0.85 4.56 48.60
CA GLN A 156 0.53 4.12 48.89
C GLN A 156 1.53 5.07 48.22
N ASN A 157 2.78 4.99 48.68
CA ASN A 157 3.91 5.72 48.11
C ASN A 157 5.10 4.77 47.97
N PHE A 158 5.52 4.53 46.73
CA PHE A 158 6.72 3.75 46.42
C PHE A 158 7.84 4.71 46.02
N SER A 159 8.98 4.60 46.68
CA SER A 159 10.17 5.38 46.35
C SER A 159 11.02 4.58 45.37
N ASN A 160 11.29 5.14 44.18
CA ASN A 160 12.31 4.64 43.25
C ASN A 160 13.70 5.29 43.53
N ARG A 161 13.90 5.76 44.77
CA ARG A 161 15.15 6.34 45.22
C ARG A 161 15.85 5.30 46.09
N ASP A 162 16.85 4.66 45.49
CA ASP A 162 17.63 3.60 46.12
C ASP A 162 18.75 4.19 46.99
N ASN A 163 19.15 5.45 46.72
CA ASN A 163 20.13 6.19 47.51
C ASN A 163 19.66 7.63 47.81
N PRO A 164 19.62 8.06 49.10
CA PRO A 164 19.22 9.42 49.47
C PRO A 164 20.06 10.49 48.76
N GLY A 165 19.42 11.53 48.23
CA GLY A 165 20.12 12.68 47.62
C GLY A 165 20.63 12.47 46.19
N VAL A 166 20.55 11.26 45.64
CA VAL A 166 20.84 10.99 44.22
C VAL A 166 19.57 11.18 43.40
N ASN A 167 19.71 11.81 42.23
CA ASN A 167 18.59 11.96 41.29
C ASN A 167 18.38 10.65 40.52
N THR A 168 17.19 10.08 40.59
CA THR A 168 16.84 8.93 39.76
C THR A 168 16.30 9.44 38.43
N HIS A 169 16.96 9.09 37.32
CA HIS A 169 16.48 9.43 35.98
C HIS A 169 15.49 8.36 35.50
N LEU A 170 14.22 8.75 35.41
CA LEU A 170 13.15 7.92 34.86
C LEU A 170 12.96 8.25 33.38
N TYR A 171 13.15 7.27 32.50
CA TYR A 171 12.93 7.42 31.05
C TYR A 171 11.47 7.10 30.63
N GLY A 172 10.57 6.95 31.60
CA GLY A 172 9.15 6.68 31.39
C GLY A 172 8.79 5.18 31.38
N ALA A 173 7.51 4.91 31.58
CA ALA A 173 6.89 3.59 31.49
C ALA A 173 5.96 3.57 30.27
N MET A 174 6.15 2.61 29.36
CA MET A 174 5.21 2.39 28.26
C MET A 174 4.43 1.10 28.56
N ALA A 175 3.13 1.23 28.83
CA ALA A 175 2.25 0.08 28.97
C ALA A 175 1.70 -0.33 27.60
N GLY A 176 1.73 -1.63 27.30
CA GLY A 176 1.22 -2.22 26.04
C GLY A 176 0.66 -3.62 26.29
N ASP A 177 -0.23 -4.11 25.43
CA ASP A 177 -0.75 -5.48 25.53
C ASP A 177 0.27 -6.46 24.91
N VAL A 178 1.31 -6.82 25.69
CA VAL A 178 2.41 -7.67 25.21
C VAL A 178 2.06 -9.16 25.15
N ASN A 179 0.98 -9.59 25.81
CA ASN A 179 0.56 -10.99 25.91
C ASN A 179 -0.78 -11.27 25.20
N GLY A 180 -1.45 -10.26 24.65
CA GLY A 180 -2.66 -10.39 23.85
C GLY A 180 -3.91 -10.70 24.67
N ASP A 181 -3.93 -10.36 25.96
CA ASP A 181 -5.03 -10.65 26.87
C ASP A 181 -6.11 -9.55 26.90
N GLY A 182 -5.90 -8.46 26.15
CA GLY A 182 -6.83 -7.35 26.06
C GLY A 182 -6.66 -6.30 27.15
N PHE A 183 -5.60 -6.35 27.94
CA PHE A 183 -5.23 -5.32 28.91
C PHE A 183 -3.82 -4.78 28.64
N THR A 184 -3.58 -3.52 28.99
CA THR A 184 -2.23 -2.99 28.95
C THR A 184 -1.42 -3.62 30.08
N SER A 185 -0.42 -4.42 29.75
CA SER A 185 0.55 -4.90 30.72
C SER A 185 1.38 -3.70 31.21
N PRO A 186 1.55 -3.53 32.54
CA PRO A 186 2.57 -2.63 33.05
C PRO A 186 3.96 -3.12 32.63
N PRO A 187 4.96 -2.24 32.50
CA PRO A 187 6.36 -2.65 32.30
C PRO A 187 6.90 -3.46 33.47
#